data_AF-A0A258NWA9-F1
#
_entry.id   AF-A0A258NWA9-F1
#
_cell.length_a   1.000
_cell.length_b   1.000
_cell.length_c   1.000
_cell.angle_alpha   90.00
_cell.angle_beta   90.00
_cell.angle_gamma   90.00
#
_symmetry.space_group_name_H-M   'P 1'
#
loop_
_entity.id
_entity.type
_entity.pdbx_description
1 polymer ?
#
loop_
_entity_poly.entity_id
_entity_poly.type
_entity_poly.pdbx_seq_one_letter_code
_entity_poly.pdbx_strand_id
1 'polypeptide(L)' 'MLVKAAPGLNVPREDNPRKYITDAEPVEIDMTGYYIRRMSAGELVEVAAEPVVPTPTEVSSRKK' A
#
# COMPACT_ATOMS: atom_id res chain seq x y z
N MET A 1 -9.53 8.52 1.27
CA MET A 1 -8.11 8.84 1.01
C MET A 1 -7.51 7.71 0.19
N LEU A 2 -6.85 7.99 -0.94
CA LEU A 2 -6.28 6.96 -1.80
C LEU A 2 -4.81 6.72 -1.42
N VAL A 3 -4.47 5.50 -1.03
CA VAL A 3 -3.10 5.14 -0.61
C VAL A 3 -2.65 3.84 -1.27
N LYS A 4 -1.34 3.65 -1.38
CA LYS A 4 -0.73 2.37 -1.73
C LYS A 4 0.37 2.03 -0.73
N ALA A 5 0.77 0.77 -0.64
CA ALA A 5 1.93 0.41 0.16
C ALA A 5 3.21 0.93 -0.49
N ALA A 6 4.22 1.14 0.36
CA ALA A 6 5.58 1.34 -0.11
C ALA A 6 6.05 0.10 -0.90
N PRO A 7 6.95 0.29 -1.89
CA PRO A 7 7.36 -0.77 -2.79
C PRO A 7 7.95 -1.97 -2.04
N GLY A 8 7.46 -3.16 -2.35
CA GLY A 8 7.90 -4.40 -1.70
C GLY A 8 7.35 -4.64 -0.28
N LEU A 9 6.44 -3.78 0.22
CA LEU A 9 5.77 -3.96 1.50
C LEU A 9 4.29 -4.32 1.31
N ASN A 10 3.79 -5.16 2.21
CA ASN A 10 2.39 -5.56 2.28
C ASN A 10 1.82 -5.10 3.62
N VAL A 11 0.95 -4.09 3.60
CA VAL A 11 0.37 -3.53 4.82
C VAL A 11 -0.98 -4.18 5.07
N PRO A 12 -1.18 -4.89 6.21
CA PRO A 12 -2.49 -5.45 6.55
C PRO A 12 -3.55 -4.36 6.63
N ARG A 13 -4.76 -4.65 6.18
CA ARG A 13 -5.89 -3.75 6.35
C ARG A 13 -6.44 -3.80 7.77
N GLU A 14 -6.91 -2.67 8.27
CA GLU A 14 -7.54 -2.57 9.59
C GLU A 14 -8.87 -3.33 9.64
N ASP A 15 -9.67 -3.26 8.57
CA ASP A 15 -10.96 -3.93 8.47
C ASP A 15 -10.84 -5.46 8.37
N ASN A 16 -9.77 -5.93 7.71
CA ASN A 16 -9.52 -7.34 7.52
C ASN A 16 -8.01 -7.62 7.42
N PRO A 17 -7.37 -8.12 8.50
CA PRO A 17 -5.93 -8.34 8.54
C PRO A 17 -5.45 -9.47 7.61
N ARG A 18 -6.37 -10.24 6.99
CA ARG A 18 -6.03 -11.22 5.95
C ARG A 18 -5.94 -10.59 4.55
N LYS A 19 -6.39 -9.35 4.40
CA LYS A 19 -6.24 -8.55 3.18
C LYS A 19 -5.12 -7.54 3.36
N TYR A 20 -4.36 -7.32 2.30
CA TYR A 20 -3.21 -6.44 2.31
C TYR A 20 -3.40 -5.32 1.29
N ILE A 21 -2.94 -4.13 1.65
CA ILE A 21 -2.68 -3.04 0.73
C ILE A 21 -1.26 -3.28 0.21
N THR A 22 -1.11 -3.29 -1.10
CA THR A 22 0.17 -3.50 -1.79
C THR A 22 0.54 -2.23 -2.56
N ASP A 23 1.71 -2.21 -3.16
CA ASP A 23 2.18 -1.15 -4.05
C ASP A 23 1.56 -1.23 -5.46
N ALA A 24 0.91 -2.35 -5.79
CA ALA A 24 0.31 -2.62 -7.08
C ALA A 24 -1.03 -1.90 -7.29
N GLU A 25 -1.91 -1.92 -6.29
CA GLU A 25 -3.26 -1.36 -6.39
C GLU A 25 -3.49 -0.28 -5.34
N PRO A 26 -3.80 0.96 -5.75
CA PRO A 26 -4.19 2.00 -4.82
C PRO A 26 -5.56 1.67 -4.21
N VAL A 27 -5.65 1.77 -2.89
CA VAL A 27 -6.85 1.45 -2.13
C VAL A 27 -7.38 2.71 -1.49
N GLU A 28 -8.69 2.92 -1.61
CA GLU A 28 -9.37 3.96 -0.87
C GLU A 28 -9.65 3.49 0.56
N ILE A 29 -9.20 4.31 1.52
CA ILE A 29 -9.34 4.09 2.96
C ILE A 29 -9.81 5.35 3.67
N ASP A 30 -10.40 5.15 4.84
CA ASP A 30 -10.66 6.21 5.80
C ASP A 30 -9.37 6.55 6.58
N MET A 31 -9.23 7.82 6.98
CA MET A 31 -8.09 8.26 7.79
C MET A 31 -8.28 7.86 9.25
N THR A 32 -8.09 6.58 9.53
CA THR A 32 -8.10 6.03 10.89
C THR A 32 -6.72 6.15 11.53
N GLY A 33 -6.66 6.03 12.86
CA GLY A 33 -5.38 6.05 13.60
C GLY A 33 -4.41 4.96 13.15
N TYR A 34 -4.91 3.80 12.71
CA TYR A 34 -4.09 2.72 12.16
C TYR A 34 -3.34 3.18 10.91
N TYR A 35 -4.06 3.71 9.92
CA TYR A 35 -3.45 4.11 8.65
C TYR A 35 -2.58 5.36 8.78
N ILE A 36 -2.94 6.32 9.64
CA ILE A 36 -2.09 7.48 9.95
C ILE A 36 -0.72 7.06 10.49
N ARG A 37 -0.70 6.04 11.37
CA ARG A 37 0.56 5.49 11.90
C ARG A 37 1.40 4.81 10.81
N ARG A 38 0.76 4.04 9.93
CA ARG A 38 1.43 3.37 8.79
C ARG A 38 2.00 4.38 7.78
N MET A 39 1.28 5.47 7.51
CA MET A 39 1.79 6.57 6.69
C MET A 39 2.98 7.28 7.35
N SER A 40 2.89 7.56 8.65
CA SER A 40 3.98 8.18 9.42
C SER A 40 5.22 7.28 9.51
N ALA A 41 5.05 5.96 9.45
CA ALA A 41 6.13 4.98 9.38
C ALA A 41 6.74 4.84 7.96
N GLY A 42 6.14 5.45 6.94
CA GLY A 42 6.55 5.32 5.53
C GLY A 42 6.13 4.00 4.89
N GLU A 43 5.23 3.24 5.51
CA GLU A 43 4.73 1.97 4.94
C GLU A 43 3.57 2.19 3.96
N LEU A 44 2.83 3.29 4.11
CA LEU A 44 1.79 3.72 3.18
C LEU A 44 2.16 5.06 2.57
N VAL A 45 1.90 5.19 1.28
CA VAL A 45 2.17 6.38 0.48
C VAL A 45 0.84 6.88 -0.10
N GLU A 46 0.58 8.17 0.07
CA GLU A 46 -0.57 8.84 -0.52
C GLU A 46 -0.43 8.85 -2.04
N VAL A 47 -1.50 8.44 -2.72
CA VAL A 47 -1.56 8.48 -4.18
C VAL A 47 -2.49 9.63 -4.54
N ALA A 48 -1.93 10.73 -5.02
CA ALA A 48 -2.74 11.73 -5.71
C ALA A 48 -3.47 11.03 -6.85
N ALA A 49 -4.78 11.23 -6.96
CA ALA A 49 -5.63 10.61 -7.98
C ALA A 49 -5.28 11.17 -9.38
N GLU A 50 -4.09 10.87 -9.88
CA GLU A 50 -3.74 11.01 -11.28
C GLU A 50 -3.80 9.62 -11.92
N PRO A 51 -4.51 9.48 -13.06
CA PRO A 51 -4.75 8.20 -13.66
C PRO A 51 -3.45 7.66 -14.29
N VAL A 52 -3.00 6.54 -13.73
CA VAL A 52 -2.30 5.44 -14.39
C VAL A 52 -1.08 5.75 -15.28
N VAL A 53 0.11 5.43 -14.76
CA VAL A 53 1.06 4.62 -15.54
C VAL A 53 1.55 3.48 -14.64
N PRO A 54 1.00 2.25 -14.77
CA PRO A 54 1.55 1.10 -14.09
C PRO A 54 2.77 0.65 -14.89
N THR A 55 3.97 0.85 -14.35
CA THR A 55 5.14 0.07 -14.76
C THR A 55 5.33 -1.06 -13.75
N PRO A 56 4.95 -2.30 -14.09
CA PRO A 56 5.29 -3.46 -13.29
C PRO A 56 6.75 -3.84 -13.57
N THR A 57 7.64 -3.39 -12.70
CA THR A 57 9.03 -3.86 -12.58
C THR A 57 9.33 -3.74 -11.08
N GLU A 58 9.64 -4.76 -10.29
CA GLU A 58 10.51 -5.89 -10.55
C GLU A 58 10.32 -7.00 -9.51
N VAL A 59 10.63 -8.21 -9.95
CA VAL A 59 10.63 -9.50 -9.27
C VAL A 59 11.82 -9.63 -8.31
N SER A 60 11.63 -10.09 -7.07
CA SER A 60 12.66 -10.82 -6.29
C SER A 60 12.15 -11.26 -4.91
N SER A 61 12.43 -12.44 -4.36
CA SER A 61 13.23 -13.56 -4.84
C SER A 61 12.86 -14.81 -4.04
N ARG A 62 12.93 -15.93 -4.76
CA ARG A 62 13.02 -17.33 -4.33
C ARG A 62 14.17 -17.59 -3.34
N LYS A 63 13.93 -18.27 -2.21
CA LYS A 63 14.78 -19.32 -1.58
C LYS A 63 14.06 -19.86 -0.33
N LYS A 64 14.05 -21.14 0.04
CA LYS A 64 14.89 -22.30 -0.30
C LYS A 64 14.06 -23.57 -0.15
#